data_AF-A0A0A9WKF3-F1
#
_entry.id   AF-A0A0A9WKF3-F1
#
_cell.length_a   1.000
_cell.length_b   1.000
_cell.length_c   1.000
_cell.angle_alpha   90.00
_cell.angle_beta   90.00
_cell.angle_gamma   90.00
#
_symmetry.space_group_name_H-M   'P 1'
#
loop_
_entity.id
_entity.type
_entity.pdbx_description
1 polymer ?
#
loop_
_entity_poly.entity_id
_entity_poly.type
_entity_poly.pdbx_seq_one_letter_code
_entity_poly.pdbx_strand_id
1 'polypeptide(L)'
;MTEITNELLRQLLFSVKIADHSVPDNIKSKFNVLLQDLKIILEKMGTVLVDDHNDRLLKSFLDVCHASGAVNLMIEEYEGSPMKPINKQDLVPFNFSYVHPYLPPQQWKRIGDSIVDHPNCTAHRSLYKMMVQKVEAVAQVEEGSEGPGTQTARRLLSISDPQWLWEEITNLAPLFQANEVVQLITTLIESFGNDQDRWLSLLKRDEFVENRRLVLALALKLLNKVADIIGNEHNDLGKEVLDEFKIEDLLEYELSLLITEDESIAEEIGVCIKTAKKIINNNLNLEMADNKKLFDASFVRVLHFLPLHHFSVLSQTCLSLAIIGILGQMSPNPEVYNLLLDILFRMIKNPANNTGQLMVCGLNSGILLKFISQRGVSYPTLKPLIRAICKESLNDKKTAKKLIKAVSKPTVEDVWQTSLVIEEVNQLKQKKKVDNEQETEDVDSAIQPAVNKDESLDSLVRSVIPILESESPSLNLLPTYAVILRLHFRLEKDFGSTSLINKIEDYLRLCALDPEQGFALLD
;
A
#
# COMPACT_ATOMS: atom_id res chain seq x y z
N MET A 1 29.98 -19.96 35.74
CA MET A 1 30.34 -19.98 34.30
C MET A 1 30.65 -18.55 33.89
N THR A 2 31.77 -18.27 33.23
CA THR A 2 32.14 -16.89 32.85
C THR A 2 31.54 -16.52 31.49
N GLU A 3 31.41 -15.22 31.19
CA GLU A 3 30.92 -14.70 29.91
C GLU A 3 31.64 -15.30 28.69
N ILE A 4 32.96 -15.49 28.81
CA ILE A 4 33.80 -16.13 27.79
C ILE A 4 33.37 -17.58 27.55
N THR A 5 33.09 -18.34 28.61
CA THR A 5 32.63 -19.73 28.45
C THR A 5 31.27 -19.80 27.78
N ASN A 6 30.35 -18.88 28.09
CA ASN A 6 29.04 -18.80 27.44
C ASN A 6 29.15 -18.43 25.95
N GLU A 7 30.00 -17.46 25.60
CA GLU A 7 30.20 -17.06 24.21
C GLU A 7 30.86 -18.19 23.39
N LEU A 8 31.88 -18.86 23.94
CA LEU A 8 32.50 -20.03 23.28
C LEU A 8 31.51 -21.17 23.10
N LEU A 9 30.68 -21.43 24.10
CA LEU A 9 29.64 -22.46 24.02
C LEU A 9 28.57 -22.09 22.98
N ARG A 10 28.15 -20.83 22.94
CA ARG A 10 27.23 -20.30 21.93
C ARG A 10 27.81 -20.48 20.52
N GLN A 11 29.06 -20.10 20.30
CA GLN A 11 29.72 -20.27 19.00
C GLN A 11 29.86 -21.75 18.62
N LEU A 12 30.17 -22.62 19.58
CA LEU A 12 30.21 -24.06 19.37
C LEU A 12 28.85 -24.56 18.90
N LEU A 13 27.75 -24.18 19.56
CA LEU A 13 26.39 -24.58 19.19
C LEU A 13 26.01 -24.08 17.78
N PHE A 14 26.31 -22.83 17.43
CA PHE A 14 26.07 -22.31 16.07
C PHE A 14 26.96 -22.96 15.00
N SER A 15 28.09 -23.55 15.37
CA SER A 15 28.98 -24.26 14.43
C SER A 15 28.54 -25.69 14.13
N VAL A 16 27.54 -26.22 14.86
CA VAL A 16 27.00 -27.56 14.63
C VAL A 16 26.28 -27.59 13.28
N LYS A 17 26.90 -28.26 12.30
CA LYS A 17 26.26 -28.62 11.03
C LYS A 17 25.73 -30.04 11.12
N ILE A 18 24.44 -30.24 10.91
CA ILE A 18 23.89 -31.58 10.71
C ILE A 18 24.26 -32.00 9.29
N ALA A 19 25.24 -32.89 9.16
CA ALA A 19 25.56 -33.51 7.88
C ALA A 19 24.64 -34.71 7.66
N ASP A 20 23.82 -34.60 6.62
CA ASP A 20 22.78 -35.56 6.26
C ASP A 20 23.35 -36.98 6.09
N HIS A 21 22.86 -37.91 6.90
CA HIS A 21 23.02 -39.37 6.79
C HIS A 21 24.43 -39.97 6.90
N SER A 22 25.48 -39.16 7.06
CA SER A 22 26.89 -39.62 7.13
C SER A 22 27.48 -39.59 8.54
N VAL A 23 26.73 -39.10 9.52
CA VAL A 23 27.15 -39.07 10.93
C VAL A 23 26.85 -40.43 11.60
N PRO A 24 27.87 -41.16 12.06
CA PRO A 24 27.68 -42.42 12.78
C PRO A 24 26.81 -42.28 14.03
N ASP A 25 25.99 -43.30 14.33
CA ASP A 25 25.04 -43.27 15.46
C ASP A 25 25.70 -43.09 16.83
N ASN A 26 26.95 -43.53 16.98
CA ASN A 26 27.73 -43.29 18.20
C ASN A 26 28.10 -41.80 18.39
N ILE A 27 28.24 -41.02 17.32
CA ILE A 27 28.46 -39.56 17.38
C ILE A 27 27.14 -38.88 17.72
N LYS A 28 26.03 -39.28 17.10
CA LYS A 28 24.68 -38.77 17.44
C LYS A 28 24.35 -39.02 18.91
N SER A 29 24.57 -40.24 19.40
CA SER A 29 24.35 -40.60 20.80
C SER A 29 25.19 -39.75 21.77
N LYS A 30 26.49 -39.56 21.49
CA LYS A 30 27.35 -38.67 22.29
C LYS A 30 26.88 -37.23 22.27
N PHE A 31 26.48 -36.73 21.11
CA PHE A 31 25.97 -35.37 20.97
C PHE A 31 24.68 -35.17 21.76
N ASN A 32 23.74 -36.13 21.72
CA ASN A 32 22.52 -36.10 22.51
C ASN A 32 22.82 -36.13 24.03
N VAL A 33 23.81 -36.89 24.49
CA VAL A 33 24.26 -36.86 25.89
C VAL A 33 24.77 -35.47 26.27
N LEU A 34 25.59 -34.84 25.43
CA LEU A 34 26.09 -33.47 25.67
C LEU A 34 24.95 -32.44 25.72
N LEU A 35 23.91 -32.58 24.90
CA LEU A 35 22.73 -31.72 24.95
C LEU A 35 21.94 -31.91 26.25
N GLN A 36 21.84 -33.15 26.76
CA GLN A 36 21.23 -33.40 28.08
C GLN A 36 22.05 -32.81 29.21
N ASP A 37 23.38 -32.92 29.17
CA ASP A 37 24.26 -32.28 30.15
C ASP A 37 24.12 -30.75 30.12
N LEU A 38 24.06 -30.16 28.93
CA LEU A 38 23.80 -28.74 28.74
C LEU A 38 22.44 -28.33 29.33
N LYS A 39 21.39 -29.13 29.10
CA LYS A 39 20.07 -28.90 29.67
C LYS A 39 20.11 -28.82 31.21
N ILE A 40 20.82 -29.73 31.88
CA ILE A 40 20.99 -29.74 33.34
C ILE A 40 21.74 -28.49 33.83
N ILE A 41 22.73 -28.04 33.07
CA ILE A 41 23.48 -26.82 33.37
C ILE A 41 22.58 -25.58 33.26
N LEU A 42 21.81 -25.48 32.16
CA LEU A 42 20.87 -24.39 31.93
C LEU A 42 19.77 -24.34 32.99
N GLU A 43 19.24 -25.49 33.42
CA GLU A 43 18.29 -25.57 34.53
C GLU A 43 18.85 -24.97 35.82
N LYS A 44 20.08 -25.37 36.21
CA LYS A 44 20.74 -24.86 37.42
C LYS A 44 21.03 -23.37 37.32
N MET A 45 21.52 -22.90 36.18
CA MET A 45 21.79 -21.47 35.97
C MET A 45 20.49 -20.66 36.01
N GLY A 46 19.46 -21.10 35.30
CA GLY A 46 18.15 -20.45 35.29
C GLY A 46 17.54 -20.36 36.67
N THR A 47 17.57 -21.45 37.45
CA THR A 47 17.04 -21.48 38.83
C THR A 47 17.70 -20.43 39.72
N VAL A 48 19.02 -20.21 39.59
CA VAL A 48 19.73 -19.16 40.34
C VAL A 48 19.31 -17.76 39.87
N LEU A 49 19.22 -17.56 38.55
CA LEU A 49 18.91 -16.26 37.94
C LEU A 49 17.44 -15.85 38.10
N VAL A 50 16.55 -16.75 38.51
CA VAL A 50 15.17 -16.41 38.90
C VAL A 50 15.13 -15.52 40.14
N ASP A 51 16.04 -15.74 41.09
CA ASP A 51 16.05 -15.07 42.39
C ASP A 51 17.15 -13.98 42.51
N ASP A 52 18.21 -14.06 41.70
CA ASP A 52 19.34 -13.11 41.70
C ASP A 52 19.54 -12.45 40.32
N HIS A 53 18.98 -11.25 40.16
CA HIS A 53 19.05 -10.51 38.89
C HIS A 53 20.47 -10.01 38.62
N ASN A 54 21.07 -10.53 37.55
CA ASN A 54 22.35 -10.04 37.03
C ASN A 54 22.29 -9.93 35.51
N ASP A 55 22.21 -8.71 35.00
CA ASP A 55 22.07 -8.39 33.58
C ASP A 55 23.03 -9.17 32.67
N ARG A 56 24.31 -9.21 33.04
CA ARG A 56 25.34 -9.84 32.20
C ARG A 56 25.16 -11.34 32.14
N LEU A 57 24.91 -11.96 33.30
CA LEU A 57 24.68 -13.41 33.37
C LEU A 57 23.35 -13.79 32.72
N LEU A 58 22.29 -12.99 32.89
CA LEU A 58 21.00 -13.17 32.22
C LEU A 58 21.14 -13.08 30.71
N LYS A 59 21.84 -12.07 30.19
CA LYS A 59 22.12 -11.93 28.75
C LYS A 59 22.84 -13.17 28.22
N SER A 60 23.95 -13.57 28.85
CA SER A 60 24.69 -14.76 28.41
C SER A 60 23.87 -16.04 28.52
N PHE A 61 23.08 -16.18 29.60
CA PHE A 61 22.19 -17.32 29.80
C PHE A 61 21.16 -17.40 28.67
N LEU A 62 20.44 -16.32 28.36
CA LEU A 62 19.44 -16.28 27.29
C LEU A 62 20.07 -16.52 25.91
N ASP A 63 21.27 -16.00 25.65
CA ASP A 63 21.98 -16.25 24.39
C ASP A 63 22.34 -17.74 24.20
N VAL A 64 22.77 -18.43 25.27
CA VAL A 64 23.03 -19.87 25.23
C VAL A 64 21.72 -20.66 25.11
N CYS A 65 20.67 -20.24 25.83
CA CYS A 65 19.34 -20.84 25.69
C CYS A 65 18.88 -20.76 24.24
N HIS A 66 18.89 -19.57 23.63
CA HIS A 66 18.50 -19.35 22.24
C HIS A 66 19.27 -20.27 21.28
N ALA A 67 20.60 -20.34 21.41
CA ALA A 67 21.43 -21.22 20.58
C ALA A 67 21.08 -22.70 20.78
N SER A 68 20.90 -23.14 22.03
CA SER A 68 20.48 -24.51 22.34
C SER A 68 19.09 -24.84 21.81
N GLY A 69 18.15 -23.89 21.87
CA GLY A 69 16.80 -24.04 21.35
C GLY A 69 16.78 -24.22 19.84
N ALA A 70 17.59 -23.44 19.13
CA ALA A 70 17.72 -23.55 17.68
C ALA A 70 18.26 -24.94 17.27
N VAL A 71 19.26 -25.46 17.99
CA VAL A 71 19.77 -26.83 17.78
C VAL A 71 18.70 -27.87 18.07
N ASN A 72 17.94 -27.72 19.16
CA ASN A 72 16.87 -28.67 19.51
C ASN A 72 15.75 -28.69 18.47
N LEU A 73 15.27 -27.52 18.03
CA LEU A 73 14.22 -27.41 17.00
C LEU A 73 14.69 -28.01 15.68
N MET A 74 15.93 -27.74 15.27
CA MET A 74 16.53 -28.32 14.07
C MET A 74 16.62 -29.86 14.16
N ILE A 75 16.97 -30.42 15.33
CA ILE A 75 16.98 -31.89 15.53
C ILE A 75 15.56 -32.45 15.48
N GLU A 76 14.59 -31.81 16.13
CA GLU A 76 13.19 -32.27 16.14
C GLU A 76 12.61 -32.29 14.71
N GLU A 77 12.89 -31.26 13.91
CA GLU A 77 12.53 -31.19 12.49
C GLU A 77 13.23 -32.30 11.67
N TYR A 78 14.53 -32.49 11.88
CA TYR A 78 15.32 -33.50 11.17
C TYR A 78 14.87 -34.94 11.45
N GLU A 79 14.59 -35.25 12.72
CA GLU A 79 14.18 -36.58 13.15
C GLU A 79 12.71 -36.87 12.79
N GLY A 80 11.97 -35.89 12.25
CA GLY A 80 10.55 -36.02 11.97
C GLY A 80 9.73 -36.25 13.24
N SER A 81 10.21 -35.73 14.38
CA SER A 81 9.52 -35.89 15.66
C SER A 81 8.16 -35.19 15.59
N PRO A 82 7.07 -35.82 16.08
CA PRO A 82 5.78 -35.15 16.10
C PRO A 82 5.88 -33.89 16.96
N MET A 83 5.46 -32.76 16.40
CA MET A 83 5.48 -31.49 17.12
C MET A 83 4.61 -31.58 18.38
N LYS A 84 5.10 -30.96 19.47
CA LYS A 84 4.43 -31.03 20.76
C LYS A 84 3.10 -30.26 20.69
N PRO A 85 2.01 -30.79 21.26
CA PRO A 85 0.75 -30.05 21.29
C PRO A 85 0.88 -28.82 22.18
N ILE A 86 0.24 -27.73 21.76
CA ILE A 86 0.15 -26.49 22.54
C ILE A 86 -0.69 -26.71 23.81
N ASN A 87 -0.20 -26.23 24.95
CA ASN A 87 -0.91 -26.22 26.21
C ASN A 87 -1.39 -24.81 26.59
N LYS A 88 -2.41 -24.74 27.47
CA LYS A 88 -2.92 -23.44 27.98
C LYS A 88 -1.86 -22.56 28.65
N GLN A 89 -0.81 -23.15 29.21
CA GLN A 89 0.27 -22.41 29.86
C GLN A 89 1.18 -21.70 28.83
N ASP A 90 1.21 -22.16 27.57
CA ASP A 90 2.04 -21.58 26.51
C ASP A 90 1.51 -20.22 26.04
N LEU A 91 0.24 -19.93 26.31
CA LEU A 91 -0.37 -18.61 26.10
C LEU A 91 0.32 -17.49 26.89
N VAL A 92 1.04 -17.80 27.96
CA VAL A 92 1.81 -16.80 28.72
C VAL A 92 3.02 -16.37 27.87
N PRO A 93 3.19 -15.09 27.50
CA PRO A 93 4.23 -14.66 26.55
C PRO A 93 5.65 -15.09 26.93
N PHE A 94 6.03 -14.87 28.18
CA PHE A 94 7.35 -15.25 28.69
C PHE A 94 7.48 -16.71 29.09
N ASN A 95 6.45 -17.55 28.94
CA ASN A 95 6.64 -18.98 29.08
C ASN A 95 7.35 -19.52 27.84
N PHE A 96 8.64 -19.85 27.98
CA PHE A 96 9.46 -20.43 26.93
C PHE A 96 9.56 -21.96 27.00
N SER A 97 8.84 -22.62 27.92
CA SER A 97 8.94 -24.06 28.17
C SER A 97 8.63 -24.94 26.95
N TYR A 98 7.89 -24.43 25.96
CA TYR A 98 7.63 -25.12 24.69
C TYR A 98 8.94 -25.49 23.96
N VAL A 99 9.87 -24.52 23.86
CA VAL A 99 11.21 -24.72 23.26
C VAL A 99 12.24 -25.11 24.32
N HIS A 100 12.09 -24.61 25.55
CA HIS A 100 13.07 -24.70 26.63
C HIS A 100 12.50 -25.38 27.88
N PRO A 101 12.30 -26.72 27.86
CA PRO A 101 11.52 -27.44 28.87
C PRO A 101 12.24 -27.65 30.20
N TYR A 102 13.43 -27.09 30.38
CA TYR A 102 14.26 -27.26 31.59
C TYR A 102 13.95 -26.26 32.71
N LEU A 103 13.19 -25.19 32.44
CA LEU A 103 12.58 -24.39 33.50
C LEU A 103 11.05 -24.48 33.41
N PRO A 104 10.34 -24.48 34.55
CA PRO A 104 8.89 -24.42 34.58
C PRO A 104 8.38 -23.03 34.13
N PRO A 105 7.15 -22.94 33.60
CA PRO A 105 6.58 -21.69 33.08
C PRO A 105 6.62 -20.50 34.03
N GLN A 106 6.44 -20.74 35.33
CA GLN A 106 6.48 -19.68 36.35
C GLN A 106 7.88 -19.07 36.51
N GLN A 107 8.94 -19.87 36.37
CA GLN A 107 10.31 -19.37 36.46
C GLN A 107 10.68 -18.58 35.20
N TRP A 108 10.32 -19.08 34.02
CA TRP A 108 10.49 -18.33 32.78
C TRP A 108 9.78 -16.98 32.81
N LYS A 109 8.55 -16.97 33.32
CA LYS A 109 7.80 -15.73 33.52
C LYS A 109 8.53 -14.74 34.43
N ARG A 110 9.02 -15.19 35.59
CA ARG A 110 9.76 -14.33 36.53
C ARG A 110 11.03 -13.74 35.92
N ILE A 111 11.78 -14.53 35.16
CA ILE A 111 12.97 -14.04 34.44
C ILE A 111 12.58 -12.96 33.44
N GLY A 112 11.55 -13.20 32.62
CA GLY A 112 11.07 -12.23 31.63
C GLY A 112 10.58 -10.93 32.26
N ASP A 113 9.72 -11.03 33.29
CA ASP A 113 9.19 -9.88 34.03
C ASP A 113 10.35 -9.09 34.68
N SER A 114 11.31 -9.78 35.30
CA SER A 114 12.46 -9.14 35.95
C SER A 114 13.38 -8.40 34.96
N ILE A 115 13.53 -8.87 33.72
CA ILE A 115 14.30 -8.16 32.68
C ILE A 115 13.57 -6.91 32.24
N VAL A 116 12.27 -7.02 31.95
CA VAL A 116 11.45 -5.89 31.46
C VAL A 116 11.30 -4.80 32.52
N ASP A 117 11.14 -5.19 33.79
CA ASP A 117 10.99 -4.24 34.89
C ASP A 117 12.33 -3.57 35.27
N HIS A 118 13.47 -4.07 34.77
CA HIS A 118 14.78 -3.52 35.08
C HIS A 118 15.23 -2.46 34.04
N PRO A 119 15.34 -1.18 34.42
CA PRO A 119 15.68 -0.11 33.47
C PRO A 119 17.05 -0.32 32.82
N ASN A 120 17.13 -0.16 31.50
CA ASN A 120 18.36 -0.32 30.71
C ASN A 120 19.01 -1.71 30.82
N CYS A 121 18.26 -2.75 31.17
CA CYS A 121 18.79 -4.10 31.27
C CYS A 121 19.49 -4.52 29.96
N THR A 122 20.74 -4.98 30.07
CA THR A 122 21.51 -5.38 28.86
C THR A 122 21.01 -6.68 28.22
N ALA A 123 20.12 -7.41 28.91
CA ALA A 123 19.53 -8.67 28.45
C ALA A 123 18.28 -8.51 27.58
N HIS A 124 17.74 -7.28 27.41
CA HIS A 124 16.52 -7.04 26.63
C HIS A 124 16.55 -7.65 25.23
N ARG A 125 17.60 -7.37 24.44
CA ARG A 125 17.72 -7.90 23.07
C ARG A 125 17.79 -9.43 23.04
N SER A 126 18.42 -10.06 24.05
CA SER A 126 18.47 -11.52 24.16
C SER A 126 17.11 -12.11 24.53
N LEU A 127 16.34 -11.42 25.39
CA LEU A 127 14.95 -11.78 25.67
C LEU A 127 14.08 -11.68 24.41
N TYR A 128 14.22 -10.62 23.61
CA TYR A 128 13.46 -10.46 22.36
C TYR A 128 13.73 -11.60 21.39
N LYS A 129 14.99 -12.04 21.25
CA LYS A 129 15.35 -13.21 20.44
C LYS A 129 14.70 -14.50 20.94
N MET A 130 14.64 -14.70 22.26
CA MET A 130 13.94 -15.84 22.85
C MET A 130 12.43 -15.82 22.55
N MET A 131 11.83 -14.62 22.55
CA MET A 131 10.42 -14.44 22.17
C MET A 131 10.18 -14.74 20.68
N VAL A 132 11.05 -14.23 19.80
CA VAL A 132 10.99 -14.53 18.35
C VAL A 132 11.07 -16.04 18.12
N GLN A 133 12.05 -16.72 18.72
CA GLN A 133 12.20 -18.18 18.61
C GLN A 133 10.95 -18.93 19.11
N LYS A 134 10.29 -18.44 20.17
CA LYS A 134 9.02 -19.01 20.61
C LYS A 134 7.94 -18.83 19.55
N VAL A 135 7.78 -17.63 19.00
CA VAL A 135 6.78 -17.34 17.95
C VAL A 135 6.99 -18.26 16.75
N GLU A 136 8.23 -18.38 16.27
CA GLU A 136 8.60 -19.28 15.16
C GLU A 136 8.26 -20.75 15.46
N ALA A 137 8.57 -21.22 16.66
CA ALA A 137 8.37 -22.61 17.04
C ALA A 137 6.89 -22.99 17.18
N VAL A 138 6.06 -22.10 17.72
CA VAL A 138 4.62 -22.37 17.91
C VAL A 138 3.80 -22.10 16.66
N ALA A 139 4.24 -21.21 15.77
CA ALA A 139 3.56 -20.94 14.49
C ALA A 139 3.44 -22.17 13.59
N GLN A 140 4.29 -23.18 13.79
CA GLN A 140 4.24 -24.45 13.05
C GLN A 140 3.07 -25.37 13.46
N VAL A 141 2.48 -25.15 14.65
CA VAL A 141 1.41 -25.97 15.22
C VAL A 141 0.17 -25.18 15.62
N GLU A 142 0.27 -23.86 15.68
CA GLU A 142 -0.83 -22.99 16.08
C GLU A 142 -1.91 -22.93 15.01
N GLU A 143 -3.12 -23.31 15.37
CA GLU A 143 -4.30 -23.22 14.52
C GLU A 143 -5.14 -21.99 14.89
N GLY A 144 -5.58 -21.25 13.88
CA GLY A 144 -6.46 -20.09 14.04
C GLY A 144 -5.74 -18.77 14.25
N SER A 145 -6.50 -17.74 14.63
CA SER A 145 -6.02 -16.34 14.72
C SER A 145 -5.55 -15.93 16.11
N GLU A 146 -5.70 -16.77 17.15
CA GLU A 146 -5.32 -16.42 18.52
C GLU A 146 -4.68 -17.60 19.24
N GLY A 147 -3.41 -17.43 19.62
CA GLY A 147 -2.69 -18.44 20.38
C GLY A 147 -1.33 -17.95 20.91
N PRO A 148 -0.47 -18.88 21.36
CA PRO A 148 0.78 -18.56 22.04
C PRO A 148 1.72 -17.64 21.25
N GLY A 149 1.81 -17.83 19.93
CA GLY A 149 2.64 -17.05 19.03
C GLY A 149 2.15 -15.61 19.00
N THR A 150 0.88 -15.41 18.69
CA THR A 150 0.27 -14.07 18.61
C THR A 150 0.34 -13.32 19.94
N GLN A 151 0.07 -13.99 21.07
CA GLN A 151 0.20 -13.38 22.41
C GLN A 151 1.65 -12.98 22.73
N THR A 152 2.62 -13.80 22.30
CA THR A 152 4.05 -13.49 22.46
C THR A 152 4.48 -12.33 21.54
N ALA A 153 4.03 -12.31 20.29
CA ALA A 153 4.28 -11.24 19.32
C ALA A 153 3.76 -9.89 19.81
N ARG A 154 2.51 -9.83 20.32
CA ARG A 154 1.95 -8.61 20.93
C ARG A 154 2.75 -8.13 22.12
N ARG A 155 3.17 -9.06 22.99
CA ARG A 155 4.00 -8.69 24.13
C ARG A 155 5.34 -8.15 23.67
N LEU A 156 5.98 -8.77 22.67
CA LEU A 156 7.24 -8.31 22.07
C LEU A 156 7.10 -6.86 21.58
N LEU A 157 6.08 -6.58 20.75
CA LEU A 157 5.78 -5.22 20.27
C LEU A 157 5.57 -4.20 21.40
N SER A 158 4.98 -4.61 22.52
CA SER A 158 4.72 -3.71 23.65
C SER A 158 5.95 -3.35 24.50
N ILE A 159 7.00 -4.18 24.47
CA ILE A 159 8.20 -4.01 25.32
C ILE A 159 9.45 -3.63 24.53
N SER A 160 9.51 -3.93 23.23
CA SER A 160 10.69 -3.73 22.41
C SER A 160 11.00 -2.26 22.14
N ASP A 161 12.29 -1.93 22.08
CA ASP A 161 12.72 -0.60 21.67
C ASP A 161 12.50 -0.40 20.15
N PRO A 162 12.04 0.79 19.72
CA PRO A 162 11.79 1.05 18.30
C PRO A 162 13.01 0.85 17.41
N GLN A 163 14.21 1.08 17.92
CA GLN A 163 15.46 0.91 17.18
C GLN A 163 15.72 -0.56 16.85
N TRP A 164 15.50 -1.47 17.79
CA TRP A 164 15.59 -2.90 17.53
C TRP A 164 14.49 -3.39 16.58
N LEU A 165 13.24 -2.92 16.76
CA LEU A 165 12.14 -3.23 15.85
C LEU A 165 12.44 -2.80 14.41
N TRP A 166 13.13 -1.66 14.24
CA TRP A 166 13.60 -1.18 12.94
C TRP A 166 14.68 -2.07 12.32
N GLU A 167 15.66 -2.47 13.14
CA GLU A 167 16.77 -3.34 12.72
C GLU A 167 16.24 -4.69 12.19
N GLU A 168 15.23 -5.24 12.84
CA GLU A 168 14.67 -6.58 12.59
C GLU A 168 13.34 -6.58 11.80
N ILE A 169 12.89 -5.44 11.29
CA ILE A 169 11.52 -5.27 10.73
C ILE A 169 11.16 -6.33 9.68
N THR A 170 12.09 -6.68 8.79
CA THR A 170 11.90 -7.67 7.71
C THR A 170 11.84 -9.10 8.23
N ASN A 171 12.52 -9.40 9.34
CA ASN A 171 12.53 -10.70 9.99
C ASN A 171 11.28 -10.90 10.86
N LEU A 172 10.79 -9.82 11.47
CA LEU A 172 9.64 -9.85 12.36
C LEU A 172 8.31 -9.88 11.62
N ALA A 173 8.17 -9.14 10.52
CA ALA A 173 6.88 -9.00 9.84
C ALA A 173 6.23 -10.30 9.36
N PRO A 174 6.98 -11.30 8.83
CA PRO A 174 6.41 -12.60 8.49
C PRO A 174 5.82 -13.35 9.70
N LEU A 175 6.29 -13.05 10.91
CA LEU A 175 5.89 -13.70 12.15
C LEU A 175 4.64 -13.06 12.78
N PHE A 176 4.16 -11.95 12.24
CA PHE A 176 3.10 -11.12 12.81
C PHE A 176 1.81 -11.23 12.00
N GLN A 177 0.67 -11.29 12.69
CA GLN A 177 -0.65 -11.16 12.05
C GLN A 177 -0.91 -9.70 11.68
N ALA A 178 -1.98 -9.44 10.92
CA ALA A 178 -2.16 -8.12 10.31
C ALA A 178 -2.20 -6.98 11.32
N ASN A 179 -2.92 -7.16 12.43
CA ASN A 179 -2.98 -6.20 13.53
C ASN A 179 -1.60 -5.93 14.16
N GLU A 180 -0.74 -6.94 14.33
CA GLU A 180 0.62 -6.74 14.85
C GLU A 180 1.53 -6.02 13.85
N VAL A 181 1.40 -6.29 12.54
CA VAL A 181 2.11 -5.54 11.50
C VAL A 181 1.68 -4.07 11.50
N VAL A 182 0.38 -3.82 11.62
CA VAL A 182 -0.19 -2.47 11.75
C VAL A 182 0.36 -1.76 12.99
N GLN A 183 0.43 -2.45 14.13
CA GLN A 183 1.00 -1.90 15.37
C GLN A 183 2.50 -1.60 15.23
N LEU A 184 3.28 -2.54 14.67
CA LEU A 184 4.71 -2.37 14.39
C LEU A 184 4.96 -1.09 13.59
N ILE A 185 4.31 -0.94 12.44
CA ILE A 185 4.47 0.24 11.58
C ILE A 185 4.05 1.52 12.30
N THR A 186 2.97 1.48 13.08
CA THR A 186 2.51 2.65 13.86
C THR A 186 3.57 3.09 14.85
N THR A 187 4.15 2.15 15.63
CA THR A 187 5.23 2.43 16.57
C THR A 187 6.47 3.03 15.89
N LEU A 188 6.84 2.52 14.71
CA LEU A 188 8.01 3.04 13.97
C LEU A 188 7.76 4.46 13.42
N ILE A 189 6.56 4.74 12.90
CA ILE A 189 6.18 6.08 12.44
C ILE A 189 6.17 7.08 13.60
N GLU A 190 5.64 6.70 14.76
CA GLU A 190 5.64 7.55 15.95
C GLU A 190 7.05 7.83 16.47
N SER A 191 7.94 6.81 16.41
CA SER A 191 9.29 6.91 16.97
C SER A 191 10.27 7.65 16.07
N PHE A 192 10.18 7.46 14.75
CA PHE A 192 11.13 8.04 13.79
C PHE A 192 10.57 9.23 13.00
N GLY A 193 9.27 9.47 13.09
CA GLY A 193 8.62 10.60 12.45
C GLY A 193 8.99 10.71 10.98
N ASN A 194 9.49 11.89 10.59
CA ASN A 194 9.80 12.25 9.21
C ASN A 194 11.26 12.01 8.79
N ASP A 195 12.04 11.22 9.53
CA ASP A 195 13.45 10.89 9.20
C ASP A 195 13.58 10.18 7.83
N GLN A 196 13.72 10.99 6.77
CA GLN A 196 13.71 10.52 5.39
C GLN A 196 14.88 9.59 5.09
N ASP A 197 16.06 9.89 5.61
CA ASP A 197 17.25 9.09 5.36
C ASP A 197 17.06 7.67 5.88
N ARG A 198 16.45 7.55 7.05
CA ARG A 198 16.07 6.27 7.64
C ARG A 198 15.05 5.55 6.77
N TRP A 199 13.91 6.17 6.45
CA TRP A 199 12.87 5.52 5.61
C TRP A 199 13.38 5.13 4.22
N LEU A 200 14.11 6.01 3.54
CA LEU A 200 14.69 5.74 2.22
C LEU A 200 15.76 4.63 2.28
N SER A 201 16.48 4.47 3.40
CA SER A 201 17.42 3.35 3.57
C SER A 201 16.71 2.00 3.67
N LEU A 202 15.51 1.96 4.28
CA LEU A 202 14.71 0.74 4.36
C LEU A 202 14.14 0.34 3.00
N LEU A 203 13.73 1.33 2.20
CA LEU A 203 13.22 1.11 0.83
C LEU A 203 14.27 0.57 -0.15
N LYS A 204 15.55 0.58 0.23
CA LYS A 204 16.63 -0.05 -0.55
C LYS A 204 16.84 -1.53 -0.23
N ARG A 205 16.13 -2.07 0.77
CA ARG A 205 16.19 -3.49 1.15
C ARG A 205 15.15 -4.25 0.36
N ASP A 206 15.57 -5.18 -0.49
CA ASP A 206 14.68 -5.96 -1.33
C ASP A 206 13.66 -6.74 -0.47
N GLU A 207 14.09 -7.27 0.67
CA GLU A 207 13.25 -8.03 1.60
C GLU A 207 12.09 -7.18 2.16
N PHE A 208 12.28 -5.87 2.27
CA PHE A 208 11.21 -4.96 2.68
C PHE A 208 10.24 -4.69 1.52
N VAL A 209 10.78 -4.39 0.34
CA VAL A 209 9.99 -4.03 -0.85
C VAL A 209 9.13 -5.20 -1.34
N GLU A 210 9.63 -6.42 -1.21
CA GLU A 210 8.91 -7.65 -1.55
C GLU A 210 7.82 -8.01 -0.54
N ASN A 211 7.91 -7.53 0.70
CA ASN A 211 6.91 -7.77 1.73
C ASN A 211 5.70 -6.85 1.54
N ARG A 212 4.73 -7.35 0.77
CA ARG A 212 3.46 -6.66 0.45
C ARG A 212 2.76 -6.11 1.68
N ARG A 213 2.67 -6.89 2.77
CA ARG A 213 1.96 -6.48 3.99
C ARG A 213 2.65 -5.28 4.66
N LEU A 214 3.97 -5.30 4.77
CA LEU A 214 4.74 -4.18 5.31
C LEU A 214 4.58 -2.91 4.49
N VAL A 215 4.74 -3.02 3.17
CA VAL A 215 4.65 -1.89 2.24
C VAL A 215 3.24 -1.28 2.30
N LEU A 216 2.19 -2.11 2.29
CA LEU A 216 0.81 -1.63 2.33
C LEU A 216 0.45 -0.99 3.68
N ALA A 217 0.87 -1.61 4.79
CA ALA A 217 0.69 -1.06 6.13
C ALA A 217 1.39 0.29 6.27
N LEU A 218 2.64 0.40 5.79
CA LEU A 218 3.39 1.66 5.77
C LEU A 218 2.66 2.72 4.94
N ALA A 219 2.19 2.38 3.74
CA ALA A 219 1.47 3.31 2.88
C ALA A 219 0.21 3.88 3.56
N LEU A 220 -0.64 3.00 4.10
CA LEU A 220 -1.91 3.40 4.74
C LEU A 220 -1.67 4.15 6.06
N LYS A 221 -0.64 3.80 6.84
CA LYS A 221 -0.31 4.51 8.07
C LYS A 221 0.34 5.86 7.81
N LEU A 222 1.16 6.00 6.76
CA LEU A 222 1.65 7.30 6.32
C LEU A 222 0.49 8.19 5.87
N LEU A 223 -0.44 7.66 5.07
CA LEU A 223 -1.64 8.39 4.65
C LEU A 223 -2.50 8.82 5.84
N ASN A 224 -2.72 7.94 6.84
CA ASN A 224 -3.38 8.29 8.10
C ASN A 224 -2.64 9.42 8.83
N LYS A 225 -1.31 9.33 8.93
CA LYS A 225 -0.51 10.38 9.56
C LYS A 225 -0.64 11.72 8.82
N VAL A 226 -0.66 11.69 7.48
CA VAL A 226 -0.91 12.88 6.66
C VAL A 226 -2.30 13.44 6.94
N ALA A 227 -3.33 12.59 6.94
CA ALA A 227 -4.71 12.98 7.24
C ALA A 227 -4.82 13.63 8.63
N ASP A 228 -4.23 13.04 9.66
CA ASP A 228 -4.21 13.60 11.02
C ASP A 228 -3.52 14.97 11.11
N ILE A 229 -2.45 15.20 10.34
CA ILE A 229 -1.72 16.48 10.36
C ILE A 229 -2.55 17.59 9.69
N ILE A 230 -3.19 17.27 8.55
CA ILE A 230 -3.95 18.25 7.75
C ILE A 230 -5.40 18.40 8.22
N GLY A 231 -5.92 17.43 8.97
CA GLY A 231 -7.27 17.40 9.50
C GLY A 231 -7.57 18.60 10.42
N ASN A 232 -8.82 19.04 10.36
CA ASN A 232 -9.38 20.11 11.17
C ASN A 232 -10.76 19.72 11.69
N GLU A 233 -11.21 20.36 12.78
CA GLU A 233 -12.50 20.10 13.45
C GLU A 233 -13.76 20.19 12.55
N HIS A 234 -13.66 20.76 11.34
CA HIS A 234 -14.79 21.03 10.47
C HIS A 234 -14.72 20.36 9.08
N ASN A 235 -13.61 19.70 8.75
CA ASN A 235 -13.45 18.98 7.49
C ASN A 235 -12.28 18.00 7.61
N ASP A 236 -12.59 16.70 7.69
CA ASP A 236 -11.60 15.63 7.82
C ASP A 236 -11.84 14.50 6.80
N LEU A 237 -12.12 14.90 5.56
CA LEU A 237 -12.43 13.98 4.45
C LEU A 237 -11.41 12.85 4.28
N GLY A 238 -10.12 13.15 4.42
CA GLY A 238 -9.06 12.15 4.27
C GLY A 238 -9.13 11.09 5.36
N LYS A 239 -9.40 11.49 6.60
CA LYS A 239 -9.56 10.57 7.72
C LYS A 239 -10.86 9.79 7.65
N GLU A 240 -11.98 10.45 7.33
CA GLU A 240 -13.28 9.78 7.12
C GLU A 240 -13.17 8.67 6.07
N VAL A 241 -12.42 8.89 4.99
CA VAL A 241 -12.19 7.86 3.96
C VAL A 241 -11.28 6.74 4.47
N LEU A 242 -10.23 7.07 5.21
CA LEU A 242 -9.29 6.08 5.75
C LEU A 242 -9.90 5.22 6.87
N ASP A 243 -10.78 5.79 7.68
CA ASP A 243 -11.48 5.09 8.78
C ASP A 243 -12.45 4.01 8.26
N GLU A 244 -12.92 4.14 7.01
CA GLU A 244 -13.68 3.07 6.34
C GLU A 244 -12.83 1.86 5.97
N PHE A 245 -11.50 2.02 5.88
CA PHE A 245 -10.60 0.95 5.50
C PHE A 245 -10.02 0.28 6.74
N LYS A 246 -10.51 -0.92 7.03
CA LYS A 246 -9.86 -1.82 7.98
C LYS A 246 -8.55 -2.28 7.37
N ILE A 247 -7.44 -1.72 7.86
CA ILE A 247 -6.11 -1.98 7.31
C ILE A 247 -5.79 -3.47 7.45
N GLU A 248 -6.21 -4.08 8.54
CA GLU A 248 -5.99 -5.49 8.84
C GLU A 248 -6.57 -6.39 7.74
N ASP A 249 -7.83 -6.18 7.35
CA ASP A 249 -8.50 -6.93 6.30
C ASP A 249 -7.80 -6.77 4.95
N LEU A 250 -7.27 -5.57 4.65
CA LEU A 250 -6.48 -5.34 3.43
C LEU A 250 -5.15 -6.11 3.45
N LEU A 251 -4.48 -6.20 4.60
CA LEU A 251 -3.23 -6.97 4.72
C LEU A 251 -3.48 -8.48 4.61
N GLU A 252 -4.54 -8.98 5.23
CA GLU A 252 -4.93 -10.39 5.12
C GLU A 252 -5.37 -10.74 3.70
N TYR A 253 -6.09 -9.84 3.01
CA TYR A 253 -6.43 -10.03 1.60
C TYR A 253 -5.19 -10.15 0.71
N GLU A 254 -4.21 -9.25 0.85
CA GLU A 254 -2.97 -9.33 0.07
C GLU A 254 -2.17 -10.61 0.35
N LEU A 255 -2.25 -11.13 1.58
CA LEU A 255 -1.65 -12.40 1.94
C LEU A 255 -2.40 -13.58 1.30
N SER A 256 -3.74 -13.56 1.35
CA SER A 256 -4.59 -14.62 0.81
C SER A 256 -4.33 -14.81 -0.69
N LEU A 257 -4.13 -13.73 -1.44
CA LEU A 257 -3.83 -13.75 -2.87
C LEU A 257 -2.56 -14.56 -3.25
N LEU A 258 -1.67 -14.85 -2.29
CA LEU A 258 -0.51 -15.73 -2.54
C LEU A 258 -0.92 -17.21 -2.65
N ILE A 259 -2.08 -17.58 -2.10
CA ILE A 259 -2.60 -18.95 -2.08
C ILE A 259 -3.86 -19.03 -2.95
N THR A 260 -4.90 -18.30 -2.57
CA THR A 260 -6.22 -18.25 -3.23
C THR A 260 -6.97 -16.96 -2.85
N GLU A 261 -7.76 -16.43 -3.78
CA GLU A 261 -8.60 -15.26 -3.49
C GLU A 261 -9.63 -15.56 -2.39
N ASP A 262 -9.63 -14.77 -1.32
CA ASP A 262 -10.66 -14.85 -0.28
C ASP A 262 -11.85 -13.96 -0.69
N GLU A 263 -12.88 -14.60 -1.24
CA GLU A 263 -14.08 -13.90 -1.72
C GLU A 263 -14.82 -13.15 -0.61
N SER A 264 -14.78 -13.65 0.63
CA SER A 264 -15.45 -13.02 1.77
C SER A 264 -14.77 -11.70 2.12
N ILE A 265 -13.44 -11.72 2.26
CA ILE A 265 -12.68 -10.49 2.55
C ILE A 265 -12.77 -9.52 1.36
N ALA A 266 -12.74 -10.02 0.12
CA ALA A 266 -12.91 -9.19 -1.07
C ALA A 266 -14.27 -8.45 -1.09
N GLU A 267 -15.35 -9.14 -0.70
CA GLU A 267 -16.69 -8.52 -0.61
C GLU A 267 -16.73 -7.44 0.47
N GLU A 268 -16.17 -7.68 1.65
CA GLU A 268 -16.07 -6.70 2.73
C GLU A 268 -15.30 -5.44 2.30
N ILE A 269 -14.13 -5.61 1.68
CA ILE A 269 -13.35 -4.50 1.11
C ILE A 269 -14.17 -3.77 0.03
N GLY A 270 -14.92 -4.52 -0.79
CA GLY A 270 -15.83 -3.95 -1.80
C GLY A 270 -16.93 -3.07 -1.20
N VAL A 271 -17.45 -3.40 -0.02
CA VAL A 271 -18.40 -2.57 0.73
C VAL A 271 -17.72 -1.29 1.22
N CYS A 272 -16.54 -1.40 1.85
CA CYS A 272 -15.75 -0.24 2.29
C CYS A 272 -15.46 0.74 1.14
N ILE A 273 -15.05 0.23 -0.03
CA ILE A 273 -14.83 1.03 -1.24
C ILE A 273 -16.10 1.79 -1.66
N LYS A 274 -17.27 1.16 -1.62
CA LYS A 274 -18.55 1.81 -1.96
C LYS A 274 -18.87 2.93 -0.97
N THR A 275 -18.64 2.72 0.32
CA THR A 275 -18.86 3.73 1.36
C THR A 275 -17.90 4.90 1.21
N ALA A 276 -16.60 4.64 1.08
CA ALA A 276 -15.57 5.68 0.83
C ALA A 276 -15.89 6.54 -0.40
N LYS A 277 -16.35 5.94 -1.50
CA LYS A 277 -16.80 6.69 -2.70
C LYS A 277 -17.99 7.58 -2.41
N LYS A 278 -18.94 7.13 -1.58
CA LYS A 278 -20.10 7.93 -1.17
C LYS A 278 -19.66 9.13 -0.34
N ILE A 279 -18.74 8.95 0.59
CA ILE A 279 -18.13 10.03 1.40
C ILE A 279 -17.49 11.06 0.48
N ILE A 280 -16.59 10.63 -0.42
CA ILE A 280 -15.93 11.51 -1.40
C ILE A 280 -16.97 12.26 -2.25
N ASN A 281 -17.96 11.58 -2.82
CA ASN A 281 -18.96 12.23 -3.66
C ASN A 281 -19.77 13.31 -2.94
N ASN A 282 -19.98 13.18 -1.62
CA ASN A 282 -20.77 14.11 -0.84
C ASN A 282 -19.94 15.30 -0.33
N ASN A 283 -18.65 15.08 -0.05
CA ASN A 283 -17.81 16.00 0.71
C ASN A 283 -16.65 16.59 -0.11
N LEU A 284 -16.42 16.14 -1.34
CA LEU A 284 -15.35 16.66 -2.20
C LEU A 284 -15.65 18.10 -2.64
N ASN A 285 -15.04 19.06 -1.94
CA ASN A 285 -15.18 20.48 -2.21
C ASN A 285 -14.23 20.95 -3.33
N LEU A 286 -14.78 21.73 -4.27
CA LEU A 286 -14.00 22.40 -5.33
C LEU A 286 -13.34 23.70 -4.82
N GLU A 287 -13.85 24.26 -3.72
CA GLU A 287 -13.27 25.46 -3.11
C GLU A 287 -11.97 25.10 -2.38
N MET A 288 -10.91 25.88 -2.62
CA MET A 288 -9.63 25.67 -1.94
C MET A 288 -9.77 26.04 -0.46
N ALA A 289 -9.48 25.09 0.42
CA ALA A 289 -9.46 25.35 1.85
C ALA A 289 -8.37 26.37 2.18
N ASP A 290 -8.74 27.45 2.88
CA ASP A 290 -7.84 28.46 3.45
C ASP A 290 -7.08 27.92 4.68
N ASN A 291 -6.65 26.66 4.62
CA ASN A 291 -5.90 26.06 5.70
C ASN A 291 -4.45 26.56 5.65
N LYS A 292 -4.01 27.28 6.68
CA LYS A 292 -2.65 27.84 6.73
C LYS A 292 -1.59 26.88 7.27
N LYS A 293 -1.95 25.63 7.59
CA LYS A 293 -0.98 24.63 8.07
C LYS A 293 -0.05 24.25 6.93
N LEU A 294 1.19 24.71 7.02
CA LEU A 294 2.26 24.29 6.12
C LEU A 294 2.55 22.81 6.39
N PHE A 295 2.23 21.94 5.44
CA PHE A 295 2.51 20.52 5.53
C PHE A 295 3.87 20.22 4.87
N ASP A 296 4.74 19.51 5.61
CA ASP A 296 6.03 19.03 5.13
C ASP A 296 5.83 17.81 4.20
N ALA A 297 6.37 17.90 2.97
CA ALA A 297 6.25 16.86 1.96
C ALA A 297 6.96 15.54 2.29
N SER A 298 7.80 15.51 3.33
CA SER A 298 8.60 14.37 3.76
C SER A 298 7.81 13.05 3.86
N PHE A 299 6.65 13.00 4.52
CA PHE A 299 5.86 11.77 4.61
C PHE A 299 5.36 11.25 3.25
N VAL A 300 5.04 12.17 2.34
CA VAL A 300 4.56 11.84 0.99
C VAL A 300 5.70 11.42 0.07
N ARG A 301 6.92 11.91 0.30
CA ARG A 301 8.12 11.45 -0.43
C ARG A 301 8.38 9.97 -0.19
N VAL A 302 8.31 9.48 1.04
CA VAL A 302 8.44 8.04 1.34
C VAL A 302 7.37 7.24 0.60
N LEU A 303 6.11 7.69 0.65
CA LEU A 303 4.99 7.06 -0.05
C LEU A 303 5.23 6.98 -1.57
N HIS A 304 5.83 8.01 -2.16
CA HIS A 304 6.12 8.08 -3.60
C HIS A 304 7.11 7.01 -4.08
N PHE A 305 8.02 6.56 -3.22
CA PHE A 305 8.99 5.50 -3.53
C PHE A 305 8.49 4.08 -3.27
N LEU A 306 7.33 3.91 -2.62
CA LEU A 306 6.76 2.58 -2.39
C LEU A 306 6.25 1.95 -3.71
N PRO A 307 6.37 0.62 -3.88
CA PRO A 307 5.92 -0.09 -5.08
C PRO A 307 4.38 -0.30 -5.12
N LEU A 308 3.61 0.77 -4.90
CA LEU A 308 2.15 0.68 -4.68
C LEU A 308 1.34 0.15 -5.88
N HIS A 309 1.92 0.20 -7.07
CA HIS A 309 1.29 -0.28 -8.29
C HIS A 309 1.29 -1.81 -8.43
N HIS A 310 2.01 -2.55 -7.58
CA HIS A 310 2.06 -4.03 -7.62
C HIS A 310 0.98 -4.71 -6.75
N PHE A 311 0.19 -3.95 -6.00
CA PHE A 311 -0.88 -4.49 -5.15
C PHE A 311 -2.11 -4.94 -5.94
N SER A 312 -3.05 -5.60 -5.26
CA SER A 312 -4.34 -5.94 -5.85
C SER A 312 -5.15 -4.70 -6.26
N VAL A 313 -6.13 -4.92 -7.13
CA VAL A 313 -7.09 -3.90 -7.59
C VAL A 313 -7.80 -3.22 -6.42
N LEU A 314 -8.19 -4.01 -5.41
CA LEU A 314 -8.92 -3.54 -4.24
C LEU A 314 -8.03 -2.62 -3.39
N SER A 315 -6.83 -3.07 -3.04
CA SER A 315 -5.87 -2.28 -2.25
C SER A 315 -5.45 -0.99 -2.95
N GLN A 316 -5.16 -1.05 -4.26
CA GLN A 316 -4.85 0.14 -5.05
C GLN A 316 -6.04 1.10 -5.11
N THR A 317 -7.28 0.59 -5.16
CA THR A 317 -8.48 1.43 -5.12
C THR A 317 -8.62 2.13 -3.78
N CYS A 318 -8.43 1.44 -2.66
CA CYS A 318 -8.45 2.05 -1.33
C CYS A 318 -7.38 3.15 -1.19
N LEU A 319 -6.14 2.87 -1.60
CA LEU A 319 -5.06 3.86 -1.62
C LEU A 319 -5.41 5.08 -2.48
N SER A 320 -5.98 4.87 -3.67
CA SER A 320 -6.38 5.95 -4.58
C SER A 320 -7.47 6.83 -3.97
N LEU A 321 -8.48 6.23 -3.33
CA LEU A 321 -9.56 6.96 -2.67
C LEU A 321 -9.04 7.75 -1.45
N ALA A 322 -8.15 7.16 -0.64
CA ALA A 322 -7.49 7.86 0.46
C ALA A 322 -6.70 9.07 -0.02
N ILE A 323 -5.94 8.94 -1.11
CA ILE A 323 -5.20 10.05 -1.73
C ILE A 323 -6.15 11.17 -2.18
N ILE A 324 -7.28 10.81 -2.81
CA ILE A 324 -8.30 11.80 -3.22
C ILE A 324 -8.89 12.51 -2.00
N GLY A 325 -9.20 11.78 -0.93
CA GLY A 325 -9.70 12.37 0.32
C GLY A 325 -8.71 13.37 0.92
N ILE A 326 -7.42 12.99 0.98
CA ILE A 326 -6.32 13.85 1.46
C ILE A 326 -6.16 15.10 0.58
N LEU A 327 -6.14 14.95 -0.74
CA LEU A 327 -6.07 16.09 -1.66
C LEU A 327 -7.27 17.04 -1.47
N GLY A 328 -8.45 16.48 -1.15
CA GLY A 328 -9.69 17.25 -0.97
C GLY A 328 -9.65 18.21 0.21
N GLN A 329 -8.93 17.87 1.26
CA GLN A 329 -8.82 18.66 2.50
C GLN A 329 -7.52 19.48 2.60
N MET A 330 -6.50 19.12 1.83
CA MET A 330 -5.19 19.73 1.91
C MET A 330 -5.18 21.14 1.29
N SER A 331 -4.40 22.05 1.87
CA SER A 331 -4.10 23.37 1.29
C SER A 331 -3.22 23.27 0.06
N PRO A 332 -3.24 24.27 -0.83
CA PRO A 332 -2.39 24.27 -2.02
C PRO A 332 -0.90 24.17 -1.66
N ASN A 333 -0.32 23.00 -1.93
CA ASN A 333 1.12 22.75 -1.87
C ASN A 333 1.53 22.01 -3.16
N PRO A 334 2.10 22.74 -4.14
CA PRO A 334 2.46 22.17 -5.44
C PRO A 334 3.34 20.92 -5.36
N GLU A 335 4.30 20.90 -4.44
CA GLU A 335 5.20 19.76 -4.29
C GLU A 335 4.44 18.50 -3.88
N VAL A 336 3.62 18.62 -2.83
CA VAL A 336 2.88 17.48 -2.27
C VAL A 336 1.80 17.00 -3.23
N TYR A 337 1.10 17.93 -3.87
CA TYR A 337 0.11 17.60 -4.90
C TYR A 337 0.74 16.86 -6.06
N ASN A 338 1.89 17.32 -6.56
CA ASN A 338 2.58 16.65 -7.64
C ASN A 338 2.97 15.20 -7.26
N LEU A 339 3.45 14.97 -6.04
CA LEU A 339 3.78 13.63 -5.56
C LEU A 339 2.55 12.72 -5.44
N LEU A 340 1.47 13.20 -4.81
CA LEU A 340 0.22 12.45 -4.63
C LEU A 340 -0.47 12.14 -5.96
N LEU A 341 -0.50 13.11 -6.88
CA LEU A 341 -1.05 12.92 -8.21
C LEU A 341 -0.20 11.96 -9.05
N ASP A 342 1.11 11.93 -8.85
CA ASP A 342 1.98 10.95 -9.49
C ASP A 342 1.78 9.52 -9.00
N ILE A 343 1.57 9.35 -7.69
CA ILE A 343 1.19 8.05 -7.12
C ILE A 343 -0.16 7.61 -7.71
N LEU A 344 -1.16 8.51 -7.72
CA LEU A 344 -2.48 8.23 -8.29
C LEU A 344 -2.38 7.85 -9.78
N PHE A 345 -1.58 8.58 -10.57
CA PHE A 345 -1.40 8.31 -11.98
C PHE A 345 -0.75 6.94 -12.24
N ARG A 346 0.27 6.57 -11.47
CA ARG A 346 0.92 5.26 -11.59
C ARG A 346 -0.04 4.10 -11.29
N MET A 347 -0.92 4.25 -10.30
CA MET A 347 -1.93 3.23 -9.97
C MET A 347 -3.02 3.12 -11.05
N ILE A 348 -3.53 4.25 -11.56
CA ILE A 348 -4.57 4.26 -12.61
C ILE A 348 -4.03 3.69 -13.93
N LYS A 349 -2.78 4.04 -14.29
CA LYS A 349 -2.18 3.65 -15.58
C LYS A 349 -1.80 2.17 -15.63
N ASN A 350 -1.69 1.47 -14.49
CA ASN A 350 -1.24 0.08 -14.49
C ASN A 350 -2.21 -0.79 -15.33
N PRO A 351 -1.77 -1.27 -16.51
CA PRO A 351 -2.65 -1.96 -17.46
C PRO A 351 -3.04 -3.36 -16.99
N ALA A 352 -2.34 -3.93 -16.00
CA ALA A 352 -2.57 -5.30 -15.55
C ALA A 352 -3.83 -5.47 -14.69
N ASN A 353 -4.31 -4.41 -14.03
CA ASN A 353 -5.15 -4.58 -12.83
C ASN A 353 -6.54 -3.94 -12.90
N ASN A 354 -6.98 -3.31 -14.00
CA ASN A 354 -8.28 -2.61 -14.08
C ASN A 354 -8.57 -1.63 -12.91
N THR A 355 -7.54 -1.22 -12.14
CA THR A 355 -7.64 -0.37 -10.95
C THR A 355 -8.35 0.94 -11.26
N GLY A 356 -7.98 1.58 -12.38
CA GLY A 356 -8.60 2.82 -12.81
C GLY A 356 -10.12 2.69 -12.99
N GLN A 357 -10.59 1.57 -13.56
CA GLN A 357 -12.02 1.31 -13.70
C GLN A 357 -12.69 1.19 -12.34
N LEU A 358 -12.18 0.34 -11.45
CA LEU A 358 -12.80 0.14 -10.14
C LEU A 358 -12.78 1.43 -9.32
N MET A 359 -11.68 2.18 -9.32
CA MET A 359 -11.57 3.46 -8.63
C MET A 359 -12.60 4.49 -9.13
N VAL A 360 -12.67 4.70 -10.44
CA VAL A 360 -13.48 5.76 -11.06
C VAL A 360 -14.97 5.40 -11.06
N CYS A 361 -15.31 4.12 -11.22
CA CYS A 361 -16.71 3.67 -11.24
C CYS A 361 -17.43 4.00 -9.93
N GLY A 362 -18.54 4.73 -10.02
CA GLY A 362 -19.34 5.13 -8.87
C GLY A 362 -18.95 6.48 -8.26
N LEU A 363 -17.82 7.07 -8.64
CA LEU A 363 -17.52 8.48 -8.36
C LEU A 363 -18.26 9.41 -9.32
N ASN A 364 -18.43 10.67 -8.91
CA ASN A 364 -18.83 11.75 -9.81
C ASN A 364 -17.61 12.21 -10.60
N SER A 365 -17.33 11.52 -11.71
CA SER A 365 -16.21 11.78 -12.61
C SER A 365 -16.12 13.25 -13.06
N GLY A 366 -17.24 13.93 -13.24
CA GLY A 366 -17.26 15.36 -13.57
C GLY A 366 -16.67 16.25 -12.48
N ILE A 367 -17.04 16.00 -11.22
CA ILE A 367 -16.49 16.73 -10.07
C ILE A 367 -15.01 16.35 -9.89
N LEU A 368 -14.69 15.05 -10.00
CA LEU A 368 -13.32 14.56 -9.87
C LEU A 368 -12.37 15.19 -10.89
N LEU A 369 -12.79 15.33 -12.15
CA LEU A 369 -11.99 15.97 -13.19
C LEU A 369 -11.69 17.43 -12.89
N LYS A 370 -12.71 18.20 -12.51
CA LYS A 370 -12.54 19.61 -12.14
C LYS A 370 -11.64 19.75 -10.92
N PHE A 371 -11.86 18.91 -9.92
CA PHE A 371 -11.08 18.85 -8.70
C PHE A 371 -9.58 18.59 -9.00
N ILE A 372 -9.26 17.53 -9.74
CA ILE A 372 -7.87 17.20 -10.10
C ILE A 372 -7.26 18.30 -10.98
N SER A 373 -8.02 18.89 -11.88
CA SER A 373 -7.54 19.97 -12.75
C SER A 373 -7.18 21.23 -11.97
N GLN A 374 -8.00 21.60 -10.98
CA GLN A 374 -7.76 22.76 -10.12
C GLN A 374 -6.58 22.55 -9.16
N ARG A 375 -6.41 21.33 -8.64
CA ARG A 375 -5.30 21.00 -7.72
C ARG A 375 -4.00 20.71 -8.47
N GLY A 376 -4.07 20.14 -9.66
CA GLY A 376 -2.92 19.68 -10.42
C GLY A 376 -2.34 20.70 -11.42
N VAL A 377 -2.61 22.00 -11.28
CA VAL A 377 -2.16 23.02 -12.26
C VAL A 377 -0.65 22.98 -12.50
N SER A 378 0.14 22.65 -11.47
CA SER A 378 1.61 22.50 -11.54
C SER A 378 2.09 21.09 -11.86
N TYR A 379 1.19 20.11 -12.05
CA TYR A 379 1.54 18.72 -12.24
C TYR A 379 1.88 18.43 -13.72
N PRO A 380 3.13 18.04 -14.06
CA PRO A 380 3.56 17.93 -15.46
C PRO A 380 2.73 16.94 -16.29
N THR A 381 2.23 15.89 -15.66
CA THR A 381 1.45 14.81 -16.29
C THR A 381 -0.05 14.92 -16.01
N LEU A 382 -0.55 16.12 -15.73
CA LEU A 382 -1.98 16.38 -15.51
C LEU A 382 -2.86 15.91 -16.68
N LYS A 383 -2.53 16.32 -17.92
CA LYS A 383 -3.31 15.93 -19.11
C LYS A 383 -3.37 14.40 -19.29
N PRO A 384 -2.25 13.65 -19.22
CA PRO A 384 -2.28 12.18 -19.19
C PRO A 384 -3.14 11.57 -18.08
N LEU A 385 -3.07 12.09 -16.85
CA LEU A 385 -3.88 11.61 -15.72
C LEU A 385 -5.38 11.82 -15.98
N ILE A 386 -5.77 13.02 -16.40
CA ILE A 386 -7.15 13.37 -16.73
C ILE A 386 -7.67 12.49 -17.86
N ARG A 387 -6.86 12.27 -18.90
CA ARG A 387 -7.19 11.37 -20.01
C ARG A 387 -7.42 9.94 -19.54
N ALA A 388 -6.59 9.42 -18.63
CA ALA A 388 -6.78 8.10 -18.05
C ALA A 388 -8.11 8.02 -17.27
N ILE A 389 -8.43 9.02 -16.46
CA ILE A 389 -9.71 9.09 -15.73
C ILE A 389 -10.91 9.14 -16.69
N CYS A 390 -10.81 9.91 -17.78
CA CYS A 390 -11.84 9.98 -18.81
C CYS A 390 -12.07 8.60 -19.46
N LYS A 391 -10.99 7.94 -19.88
CA LYS A 391 -11.05 6.60 -20.49
C LYS A 391 -11.79 5.61 -19.58
N GLU A 392 -11.40 5.54 -18.31
CA GLU A 392 -12.01 4.62 -17.36
C GLU A 392 -13.45 5.01 -17.00
N SER A 393 -13.76 6.31 -16.92
CA SER A 393 -15.12 6.81 -16.70
C SER A 393 -16.08 6.41 -17.82
N LEU A 394 -15.59 6.32 -19.05
CA LEU A 394 -16.39 6.02 -20.24
C LEU A 394 -16.69 4.52 -20.40
N ASN A 395 -16.00 3.66 -19.65
CA ASN A 395 -16.24 2.21 -19.64
C ASN A 395 -17.50 1.83 -18.85
N ASP A 396 -17.90 2.60 -17.82
CA ASP A 396 -19.16 2.41 -17.11
C ASP A 396 -20.25 3.35 -17.59
N LYS A 397 -21.42 2.80 -17.94
CA LYS A 397 -22.56 3.56 -18.50
C LYS A 397 -23.06 4.66 -17.56
N LYS A 398 -23.15 4.42 -16.24
CA LYS A 398 -23.68 5.41 -15.29
C LYS A 398 -22.68 6.55 -15.10
N THR A 399 -21.40 6.22 -14.97
CA THR A 399 -20.29 7.16 -14.80
C THR A 399 -20.06 7.97 -16.07
N ALA A 400 -20.14 7.35 -17.26
CA ALA A 400 -20.06 8.02 -18.55
C ALA A 400 -21.16 9.10 -18.73
N LYS A 401 -22.42 8.79 -18.35
CA LYS A 401 -23.51 9.77 -18.40
C LYS A 401 -23.26 10.98 -17.52
N LYS A 402 -22.74 10.76 -16.30
CA LYS A 402 -22.38 11.85 -15.37
C LYS A 402 -21.24 12.69 -15.93
N LEU A 403 -20.20 12.04 -16.47
CA LEU A 403 -19.06 12.70 -17.10
C LEU A 403 -19.52 13.61 -18.24
N ILE A 404 -20.23 13.05 -19.24
CA ILE A 404 -20.71 13.78 -20.42
C ILE A 404 -21.59 14.97 -20.00
N LYS A 405 -22.49 14.77 -19.03
CA LYS A 405 -23.32 15.86 -18.50
C LYS A 405 -22.47 16.96 -17.87
N ALA A 406 -21.43 16.62 -17.11
CA ALA A 406 -20.58 17.60 -16.45
C ALA A 406 -19.74 18.44 -17.41
N VAL A 407 -19.29 17.86 -18.53
CA VAL A 407 -18.50 18.58 -19.55
C VAL A 407 -19.35 19.16 -20.70
N SER A 408 -20.69 19.04 -20.64
CA SER A 408 -21.60 19.53 -21.70
C SER A 408 -21.77 21.05 -21.78
N LYS A 409 -21.26 21.77 -20.79
CA LYS A 409 -21.29 23.24 -20.71
C LYS A 409 -19.90 23.76 -20.34
N PRO A 410 -18.92 23.65 -21.25
CA PRO A 410 -17.56 24.09 -20.97
C PRO A 410 -17.52 25.59 -20.71
N THR A 411 -16.55 26.00 -19.90
CA THR A 411 -16.05 27.38 -19.86
C THR A 411 -14.75 27.46 -20.65
N VAL A 412 -14.24 28.66 -20.87
CA VAL A 412 -12.90 28.91 -21.42
C VAL A 412 -11.83 28.08 -20.68
N GLU A 413 -11.85 28.09 -19.35
CA GLU A 413 -10.84 27.43 -18.52
C GLU A 413 -10.91 25.90 -18.55
N ASP A 414 -12.12 25.34 -18.77
CA ASP A 414 -12.37 23.89 -18.75
C ASP A 414 -12.51 23.28 -20.16
N VAL A 415 -12.38 24.06 -21.23
CA VAL A 415 -12.62 23.60 -22.62
C VAL A 415 -11.70 22.45 -23.01
N TRP A 416 -10.47 22.45 -22.50
CA TRP A 416 -9.49 21.39 -22.73
C TRP A 416 -9.84 20.06 -22.04
N GLN A 417 -10.58 20.09 -20.92
CA GLN A 417 -11.09 18.86 -20.31
C GLN A 417 -12.16 18.24 -21.21
N THR A 418 -13.01 19.09 -21.78
CA THR A 418 -14.08 18.67 -22.70
C THR A 418 -13.52 18.08 -23.98
N SER A 419 -12.44 18.66 -24.52
CA SER A 419 -11.76 18.11 -25.71
C SER A 419 -11.16 16.73 -25.46
N LEU A 420 -10.57 16.49 -24.28
CA LEU A 420 -10.09 15.15 -23.90
C LEU A 420 -11.23 14.12 -23.81
N VAL A 421 -12.39 14.50 -23.25
CA VAL A 421 -13.57 13.62 -23.22
C VAL A 421 -14.04 13.30 -24.64
N ILE A 422 -14.09 14.31 -25.51
CA ILE A 422 -14.46 14.14 -26.93
C ILE A 422 -13.49 13.19 -27.64
N GLU A 423 -12.18 13.36 -27.43
CA GLU A 423 -11.14 12.50 -28.01
C GLU A 423 -11.33 11.04 -27.60
N GLU A 424 -11.54 10.77 -26.31
CA GLU A 424 -11.73 9.42 -25.78
C GLU A 424 -13.05 8.79 -26.23
N VAL A 425 -14.15 9.55 -26.29
CA VAL A 425 -15.43 9.07 -26.84
C VAL A 425 -15.26 8.65 -28.31
N ASN A 426 -14.53 9.45 -29.09
CA ASN A 426 -14.25 9.15 -30.49
C ASN A 426 -13.33 7.92 -30.66
N GLN A 427 -12.30 7.76 -29.83
CA GLN A 427 -11.43 6.57 -29.86
C GLN A 427 -12.21 5.29 -29.53
N LEU A 428 -13.09 5.34 -28.52
CA LEU A 428 -13.96 4.20 -28.18
C LEU A 428 -14.95 3.88 -29.31
N LYS A 429 -15.38 4.87 -30.10
CA LYS A 429 -16.21 4.66 -31.29
C LYS A 429 -15.42 3.97 -32.41
N GLN A 430 -14.18 4.39 -32.64
CA GLN A 430 -13.33 3.81 -33.69
C GLN A 430 -12.96 2.36 -33.40
N LYS A 431 -12.58 2.03 -32.16
CA LYS A 431 -12.29 0.63 -31.75
C LYS A 431 -13.47 -0.30 -32.03
N LYS A 432 -14.69 0.07 -31.61
CA LYS A 432 -15.89 -0.74 -31.86
C LYS A 432 -16.24 -0.93 -33.34
N LYS A 433 -15.86 0.00 -34.22
CA LYS A 433 -16.06 -0.18 -35.67
C LYS A 433 -15.10 -1.20 -36.24
N VAL A 434 -13.85 -1.20 -35.78
CA VAL A 434 -12.83 -2.16 -36.21
C VAL A 434 -13.15 -3.56 -35.68
N ASP A 435 -13.59 -3.68 -34.43
CA ASP A 435 -13.97 -4.98 -33.82
C ASP A 435 -15.20 -5.60 -34.54
N ASN A 436 -16.21 -4.79 -34.86
CA ASN A 436 -17.40 -5.24 -35.61
C ASN A 436 -17.13 -5.57 -37.09
N GLU A 437 -16.01 -5.13 -37.66
CA GLU A 437 -15.59 -5.49 -39.02
C GLU A 437 -14.73 -6.78 -39.04
N GLN A 438 -14.29 -7.27 -37.88
CA GLN A 438 -13.50 -8.50 -37.73
C GLN A 438 -14.27 -9.68 -37.13
N GLU A 439 -15.38 -9.45 -36.43
CA GLU A 439 -16.27 -10.51 -35.92
C GLU A 439 -17.44 -10.78 -36.86
N THR A 440 -17.22 -11.68 -37.83
CA THR A 440 -18.30 -12.52 -38.38
C THR A 440 -18.29 -13.86 -37.64
N GLU A 441 -19.44 -14.20 -37.07
CA GLU A 441 -19.78 -15.48 -36.43
C GLU A 441 -19.13 -15.75 -35.06
N ASP A 442 -19.70 -15.19 -33.98
CA ASP A 442 -20.29 -16.02 -32.90
C ASP A 442 -21.11 -15.20 -31.89
N VAL A 443 -22.09 -15.88 -31.32
CA VAL A 443 -23.24 -15.36 -30.57
C VAL A 443 -22.90 -15.09 -29.10
N ASP A 444 -23.52 -14.04 -28.54
CA ASP A 444 -23.70 -13.71 -27.12
C ASP A 444 -22.51 -13.16 -26.29
N SER A 445 -22.13 -11.91 -26.57
CA SER A 445 -21.75 -10.96 -25.50
C SER A 445 -22.02 -9.50 -25.87
N ALA A 446 -23.25 -9.19 -26.30
CA ALA A 446 -23.65 -7.83 -26.66
C ALA A 446 -23.73 -6.89 -25.43
N ILE A 447 -22.62 -6.24 -25.08
CA ILE A 447 -22.62 -5.04 -24.25
C ILE A 447 -23.27 -3.90 -25.07
N GLN A 448 -24.61 -3.83 -25.02
CA GLN A 448 -25.38 -2.75 -25.64
C GLN A 448 -24.98 -1.38 -25.05
N PRO A 449 -24.55 -0.40 -25.87
CA PRO A 449 -24.25 0.94 -25.38
C PRO A 449 -25.56 1.74 -25.26
N ALA A 450 -25.92 2.12 -24.04
CA ALA A 450 -27.14 2.87 -23.75
C ALA A 450 -26.89 4.36 -23.41
N VAL A 451 -25.90 4.92 -24.08
CA VAL A 451 -25.74 6.34 -24.40
C VAL A 451 -25.60 6.41 -25.91
N ASN A 452 -26.45 7.17 -26.59
CA ASN A 452 -26.31 7.40 -28.02
C ASN A 452 -25.02 8.22 -28.22
N LYS A 453 -23.90 7.52 -28.43
CA LYS A 453 -22.56 8.10 -28.45
C LYS A 453 -22.42 9.15 -29.54
N ASP A 454 -23.19 9.01 -30.63
CA ASP A 454 -23.20 9.93 -31.76
C ASP A 454 -23.89 11.25 -31.41
N GLU A 455 -25.08 11.21 -30.80
CA GLU A 455 -25.75 12.42 -30.32
C GLU A 455 -24.97 13.12 -29.21
N SER A 456 -24.32 12.35 -28.33
CA SER A 456 -23.50 12.90 -27.24
C SER A 456 -22.23 13.56 -27.77
N LEU A 457 -21.55 12.94 -28.74
CA LEU A 457 -20.36 13.51 -29.38
C LEU A 457 -20.71 14.78 -30.16
N ASP A 458 -21.78 14.75 -30.97
CA ASP A 458 -22.28 15.92 -31.70
C ASP A 458 -22.63 17.06 -30.73
N SER A 459 -23.33 16.75 -29.63
CA SER A 459 -23.71 17.75 -28.62
C SER A 459 -22.49 18.35 -27.93
N LEU A 460 -21.47 17.56 -27.61
CA LEU A 460 -20.25 18.03 -26.96
C LEU A 460 -19.44 18.93 -27.91
N VAL A 461 -19.25 18.51 -29.16
CA VAL A 461 -18.56 19.32 -30.18
C VAL A 461 -19.27 20.66 -30.37
N ARG A 462 -20.61 20.67 -30.48
CA ARG A 462 -21.39 21.92 -30.57
C ARG A 462 -21.26 22.82 -29.35
N SER A 463 -21.09 22.26 -28.15
CA SER A 463 -20.94 23.05 -26.92
C SER A 463 -19.60 23.80 -26.85
N VAL A 464 -18.57 23.30 -27.54
CA VAL A 464 -17.22 23.89 -27.54
C VAL A 464 -17.05 24.96 -28.62
N ILE A 465 -17.75 24.83 -29.75
CA ILE A 465 -17.64 25.75 -30.91
C ILE A 465 -17.81 27.24 -30.52
N PRO A 466 -18.84 27.67 -29.77
CA PRO A 466 -19.03 29.09 -29.44
C PRO A 466 -17.88 29.67 -28.61
N ILE A 467 -17.25 28.86 -27.76
CA ILE A 467 -16.11 29.28 -26.93
C ILE A 467 -14.90 29.54 -27.84
N LEU A 468 -14.59 28.56 -28.70
CA LEU A 468 -13.50 28.67 -29.68
C LEU A 468 -13.71 29.84 -30.64
N GLU A 469 -14.96 30.18 -30.98
CA GLU A 469 -15.31 31.36 -31.80
C GLU A 469 -15.16 32.69 -31.05
N SER A 470 -15.28 32.70 -29.73
CA SER A 470 -15.19 33.92 -28.91
C SER A 470 -13.77 34.22 -28.39
N GLU A 471 -12.92 33.21 -28.20
CA GLU A 471 -11.59 33.38 -27.58
C GLU A 471 -10.48 33.84 -28.53
N SER A 472 -9.50 34.59 -28.04
CA SER A 472 -8.28 34.83 -28.81
C SER A 472 -7.48 33.53 -28.99
N PRO A 473 -7.00 33.22 -30.21
CA PRO A 473 -6.15 32.06 -30.45
C PRO A 473 -4.96 32.01 -29.49
N SER A 474 -4.76 30.86 -28.83
CA SER A 474 -3.67 30.64 -27.89
C SER A 474 -3.00 29.29 -28.12
N LEU A 475 -1.68 29.23 -27.96
CA LEU A 475 -0.91 27.99 -28.11
C LEU A 475 -1.41 26.89 -27.15
N ASN A 476 -1.88 27.26 -25.96
CA ASN A 476 -2.39 26.31 -24.95
C ASN A 476 -3.66 25.56 -25.40
N LEU A 477 -4.50 26.20 -26.22
CA LEU A 477 -5.76 25.65 -26.72
C LEU A 477 -5.60 24.97 -28.09
N LEU A 478 -4.41 25.05 -28.69
CA LEU A 478 -4.11 24.52 -30.01
C LEU A 478 -4.46 23.01 -30.14
N PRO A 479 -4.11 22.13 -29.18
CA PRO A 479 -4.49 20.71 -29.27
C PRO A 479 -6.00 20.48 -29.12
N THR A 480 -6.67 21.29 -28.30
CA THR A 480 -8.13 21.26 -28.13
C THR A 480 -8.80 21.61 -29.45
N TYR A 481 -8.34 22.68 -30.09
CA TYR A 481 -8.85 23.16 -31.37
C TYR A 481 -8.70 22.10 -32.47
N ALA A 482 -7.54 21.43 -32.53
CA ALA A 482 -7.25 20.35 -33.47
C ALA A 482 -8.27 19.20 -33.40
N VAL A 483 -8.51 18.68 -32.19
CA VAL A 483 -9.44 17.57 -31.98
C VAL A 483 -10.86 17.95 -32.39
N ILE A 484 -11.30 19.16 -32.01
CA ILE A 484 -12.65 19.65 -32.29
C ILE A 484 -12.87 19.90 -33.78
N LEU A 485 -11.92 20.55 -34.46
CA LEU A 485 -12.01 20.79 -35.90
C LEU A 485 -11.99 19.51 -36.71
N ARG A 486 -11.07 18.59 -36.40
CA ARG A 486 -10.98 17.29 -37.09
C ARG A 486 -12.31 16.53 -37.02
N LEU A 487 -12.99 16.61 -35.88
CA LEU A 487 -14.30 15.99 -35.69
C LEU A 487 -15.42 16.79 -36.34
N HIS A 488 -15.40 18.11 -36.26
CA HIS A 488 -16.38 18.99 -36.90
C HIS A 488 -16.43 18.78 -38.41
N PHE A 489 -15.27 18.78 -39.08
CA PHE A 489 -15.19 18.55 -40.53
C PHE A 489 -15.54 17.11 -40.93
N ARG A 490 -15.16 16.12 -40.11
CA ARG A 490 -15.49 14.70 -40.38
C ARG A 490 -16.99 14.39 -40.24
N LEU A 491 -17.74 15.18 -39.46
CA LEU A 491 -19.16 14.93 -39.22
C LEU A 491 -20.08 15.45 -40.35
N GLU A 492 -19.52 15.99 -41.45
CA GLU A 492 -20.21 16.35 -42.71
C GLU A 492 -21.56 17.05 -42.52
N LYS A 493 -21.64 17.98 -41.56
CA LYS A 493 -22.84 18.79 -41.35
C LYS A 493 -22.47 20.24 -41.59
N ASP A 494 -23.19 20.87 -42.52
CA ASP A 494 -23.18 22.31 -42.83
C ASP A 494 -23.56 23.15 -41.59
N PHE A 495 -22.69 23.18 -40.59
CA PHE A 495 -22.82 24.05 -39.43
C PHE A 495 -22.16 25.39 -39.73
N GLY A 496 -22.65 26.12 -40.74
CA GLY A 496 -22.39 27.55 -40.97
C GLY A 496 -21.02 28.11 -40.53
N SER A 497 -19.91 27.44 -40.89
CA SER A 497 -18.61 27.57 -40.19
C SER A 497 -17.64 28.58 -40.79
N THR A 498 -18.12 29.67 -41.39
CA THR A 498 -17.24 30.73 -41.89
C THR A 498 -16.45 31.44 -40.78
N SER A 499 -16.98 31.50 -39.55
CA SER A 499 -16.33 32.07 -38.36
C SER A 499 -15.13 31.26 -37.87
N LEU A 500 -15.25 29.93 -37.82
CA LEU A 500 -14.16 29.03 -37.38
C LEU A 500 -13.04 28.95 -38.40
N ILE A 501 -13.36 28.94 -39.70
CA ILE A 501 -12.37 28.94 -40.78
C ILE A 501 -11.44 30.17 -40.69
N ASN A 502 -11.99 31.35 -40.39
CA ASN A 502 -11.17 32.55 -40.21
C ASN A 502 -10.20 32.43 -39.02
N LYS A 503 -10.57 31.67 -37.97
CA LYS A 503 -9.66 31.38 -36.85
C LYS A 503 -8.63 30.30 -37.16
N ILE A 504 -8.90 29.41 -38.10
CA ILE A 504 -7.90 28.42 -38.56
C ILE A 504 -6.67 29.16 -39.08
N GLU A 505 -6.84 30.24 -39.84
CA GLU A 505 -5.71 31.05 -40.33
C GLU A 505 -4.88 31.66 -39.19
N ASP A 506 -5.54 32.17 -38.13
CA ASP A 506 -4.86 32.73 -36.97
C ASP A 506 -4.14 31.66 -36.13
N TYR A 507 -4.73 30.47 -35.99
CA TYR A 507 -4.08 29.33 -35.33
C TYR A 507 -2.94 28.75 -36.18
N LEU A 508 -3.06 28.71 -37.51
CA LEU A 508 -1.97 28.33 -38.43
C LEU A 508 -0.79 29.31 -38.34
N ARG A 509 -1.06 30.60 -38.13
CA ARG A 509 -0.01 31.60 -37.84
C ARG A 509 0.66 31.36 -36.49
N LEU A 510 -0.08 30.94 -35.47
CA LEU A 510 0.50 30.51 -34.18
C LEU A 510 1.32 29.22 -34.31
N CYS A 511 0.86 28.25 -35.09
CA CYS A 511 1.60 27.03 -35.43
C CYS A 511 2.95 27.32 -36.09
N ALA A 512 3.02 28.38 -36.92
CA ALA A 512 4.27 28.80 -37.54
C ALA A 512 5.28 29.40 -36.55
N LEU A 513 4.82 29.82 -35.36
CA LEU A 513 5.67 30.33 -34.27
C LEU A 513 6.16 29.21 -33.33
N ASP A 514 5.50 28.04 -33.32
CA ASP A 514 5.91 26.84 -32.59
C ASP A 514 5.68 25.58 -33.48
N PRO A 515 6.67 25.23 -34.33
CA PRO A 515 6.52 24.20 -35.35
C PRO A 515 6.19 22.82 -34.79
N GLU A 516 6.72 22.44 -33.62
CA GLU A 516 6.49 21.12 -33.01
C GLU A 516 5.01 20.89 -32.66
N GLN A 517 4.32 21.89 -32.13
CA GLN A 517 2.87 21.79 -31.86
C GLN A 517 2.04 22.00 -33.13
N GLY A 518 2.55 22.77 -34.09
CA GLY A 518 1.89 23.05 -35.36
C GLY A 518 1.75 21.85 -36.30
N PHE A 519 2.74 20.96 -36.35
CA PHE A 519 2.68 19.75 -37.18
C PHE A 519 1.60 18.77 -36.72
N ALA A 520 1.32 18.66 -35.41
CA ALA A 520 0.27 17.79 -34.87
C ALA A 520 -1.17 18.22 -35.23
N LEU A 521 -1.34 19.42 -35.78
CA LEU A 521 -2.63 19.97 -36.24
C LEU A 521 -2.90 19.73 -37.73
N LEU A 522 -1.83 19.52 -38.50
CA LEU A 522 -1.86 19.36 -39.96
C LEU A 522 -1.95 17.89 -40.39
N ASP A 523 -1.49 16.96 -39.55
CA ASP A 523 -1.75 15.51 -39.63
C ASP A 523 -3.15 15.14 -39.11
#